data_AF-A0A1G8G7W9-F1
#
_entry.id   AF-A0A1G8G7W9-F1
#
_cell.length_a   1.000
_cell.length_b   1.000
_cell.length_c   1.000
_cell.angle_alpha   90.00
_cell.angle_beta   90.00
_cell.angle_gamma   90.00
#
_symmetry.space_group_name_H-M   'P 1'
#
loop_
_entity.id
_entity.type
_entity.pdbx_description
1 polymer ?
#
loop_
_entity_poly.entity_id
_entity_poly.type
_entity_poly.pdbx_seq_one_letter_code
_entity_poly.pdbx_strand_id
1 'polypeptide(L)'
;MTSKYLTLNNIKNVGEVITDNQRFIELYNEKYPLQKVSLYFNSYYENHNPVLDSIEDLLQTPENIVYDELFSDEMISLIHEKNGAESDLFTLNQIAANPKIVKTFKYNGTLYKSKNAKNLIPALSRELNDLKNSLATNDMKIFRYYYSIADDVDKETLKNKYLKFASIDREYDTFENAISQFIPRLQFMLVTLPVDEIRKHRYTLLKNEKPFKETVRQFIEESAYKDLLTLENRELINNFIQSEYIYFNNDRYIQKEVDAIFTFINEYHTILHKAYTDYKEQLIDFQVKIMKVD
;
A
#
# COMPACT_ATOMS: atom_id res chain seq x y z
N MET A 1 -21.90 -5.00 21.90
CA MET A 1 -21.95 -3.94 22.93
C MET A 1 -23.36 -3.86 23.51
N THR A 2 -23.52 -3.85 24.83
CA THR A 2 -24.85 -3.79 25.50
C THR A 2 -25.43 -2.37 25.49
N SER A 3 -26.75 -2.24 25.33
CA SER A 3 -27.52 -0.99 25.32
C SER A 3 -27.12 0.00 26.43
N LYS A 4 -26.84 -0.51 27.64
CA LYS A 4 -26.44 0.27 28.82
C LYS A 4 -25.17 1.11 28.61
N TYR A 5 -24.25 0.65 27.76
CA TYR A 5 -22.98 1.34 27.47
C TYR A 5 -23.15 2.51 26.50
N LEU A 6 -24.06 2.38 25.53
CA LEU A 6 -24.35 3.41 24.53
C LEU A 6 -25.09 4.60 25.16
N THR A 7 -26.03 4.32 26.07
CA THR A 7 -26.80 5.33 26.79
C THR A 7 -25.93 6.15 27.74
N LEU A 8 -24.96 5.52 28.42
CA LEU A 8 -24.08 6.19 29.36
C LEU A 8 -23.15 7.23 28.69
N ASN A 9 -22.87 7.05 27.40
CA ASN A 9 -21.94 7.88 26.65
C ASN A 9 -22.63 8.86 25.69
N ASN A 10 -23.95 9.05 25.78
CA ASN A 10 -24.75 9.88 24.86
C ASN A 10 -24.52 9.54 23.37
N ILE A 11 -24.11 8.31 23.07
CA ILE A 11 -23.92 7.84 21.70
C ILE A 11 -25.30 7.52 21.14
N LYS A 12 -25.89 8.49 20.43
CA LYS A 12 -27.09 8.24 19.62
C LYS A 12 -26.69 7.38 18.43
N ASN A 13 -27.27 6.20 18.32
CA ASN A 13 -27.15 5.43 17.09
C ASN A 13 -27.98 6.18 16.02
N VAL A 14 -27.27 6.88 15.13
CA VAL A 14 -27.84 7.64 14.01
C VAL A 14 -27.98 6.80 12.74
N GLY A 15 -27.61 5.53 12.80
CA GLY A 15 -27.75 4.58 11.70
C GLY A 15 -28.97 3.67 11.85
N GLU A 16 -29.40 3.10 10.73
CA GLU A 16 -30.36 2.00 10.71
C GLU A 16 -29.78 0.80 11.47
N VAL A 17 -30.56 0.23 12.39
CA VAL A 17 -30.18 -1.00 13.09
C VAL A 17 -30.61 -2.17 12.23
N ILE A 18 -29.64 -2.82 11.58
CA ILE A 18 -29.87 -4.00 10.76
C ILE A 18 -30.09 -5.20 11.69
N THR A 19 -31.33 -5.66 11.80
CA THR A 19 -31.70 -6.83 12.63
C THR A 19 -31.76 -8.14 11.84
N ASP A 20 -31.74 -8.05 10.52
CA ASP A 20 -31.72 -9.22 9.62
C ASP A 20 -30.27 -9.61 9.29
N ASN A 21 -29.90 -10.85 9.64
CA ASN A 21 -28.58 -11.39 9.36
C ASN A 21 -28.29 -11.43 7.86
N GLN A 22 -29.29 -11.70 7.01
CA GLN A 22 -29.11 -11.75 5.56
C GLN A 22 -28.72 -10.36 5.05
N ARG A 23 -29.51 -9.34 5.44
CA ARG A 23 -29.26 -7.94 5.10
C ARG A 23 -27.93 -7.41 5.67
N PHE A 24 -27.55 -7.85 6.87
CA PHE A 24 -26.25 -7.51 7.45
C PHE A 24 -25.11 -8.08 6.60
N ILE A 25 -25.18 -9.36 6.23
CA ILE A 25 -24.17 -10.00 5.39
C ILE A 25 -24.08 -9.32 4.02
N GLU A 26 -25.20 -8.94 3.41
CA GLU A 26 -25.22 -8.18 2.15
C GLU A 26 -24.49 -6.83 2.28
N LEU A 27 -24.88 -6.01 3.25
CA LEU A 27 -24.29 -4.68 3.47
C LEU A 27 -22.82 -4.76 3.92
N TYR A 28 -22.47 -5.80 4.68
CA TYR A 28 -21.10 -6.06 5.08
C TYR A 28 -20.24 -6.47 3.87
N ASN A 29 -20.74 -7.35 3.01
CA ASN A 29 -20.04 -7.75 1.78
C ASN A 29 -19.95 -6.61 0.75
N GLU A 30 -20.97 -5.76 0.65
CA GLU A 30 -20.94 -4.55 -0.17
C GLU A 30 -19.84 -3.59 0.31
N LYS A 31 -19.65 -3.49 1.63
CA LYS A 31 -18.66 -2.62 2.25
C LYS A 31 -17.25 -3.21 2.32
N TYR A 32 -17.12 -4.54 2.36
CA TYR A 32 -15.86 -5.27 2.55
C TYR A 32 -15.70 -6.45 1.57
N PRO A 33 -15.67 -6.19 0.24
CA PRO A 33 -15.60 -7.24 -0.78
C PRO A 33 -14.36 -8.14 -0.63
N LEU A 34 -13.23 -7.59 -0.18
CA LEU A 34 -11.98 -8.32 0.09
C LEU A 34 -12.13 -9.51 1.03
N GLN A 35 -13.02 -9.45 2.02
CA GLN A 35 -13.20 -10.59 2.94
C GLN A 35 -13.87 -11.79 2.27
N LYS A 36 -14.73 -11.54 1.27
CA LYS A 36 -15.32 -12.62 0.48
C LYS A 36 -14.30 -13.26 -0.45
N VAL A 37 -13.41 -12.44 -1.01
CA VAL A 37 -12.30 -12.88 -1.85
C VAL A 37 -11.27 -13.67 -1.03
N SER A 38 -10.95 -13.21 0.19
CA SER A 38 -10.06 -13.86 1.15
C SER A 38 -10.41 -15.34 1.43
N LEU A 39 -11.70 -15.68 1.43
CA LEU A 39 -12.15 -17.07 1.61
C LEU A 39 -11.65 -18.04 0.54
N TYR A 40 -11.50 -17.60 -0.72
CA TYR A 40 -10.99 -18.45 -1.80
C TYR A 40 -9.48 -18.66 -1.74
N PHE A 41 -8.76 -17.81 -1.00
CA PHE A 41 -7.31 -17.77 -1.01
C PHE A 41 -6.71 -17.96 0.39
N ASN A 42 -7.49 -18.46 1.34
CA ASN A 42 -7.06 -18.65 2.73
C ASN A 42 -6.37 -17.40 3.33
N SER A 43 -6.87 -16.20 3.04
CA SER A 43 -6.26 -14.92 3.44
C SER A 43 -4.86 -14.61 2.87
N TYR A 44 -4.34 -15.41 1.92
CA TYR A 44 -3.02 -15.23 1.31
C TYR A 44 -2.82 -13.80 0.79
N TYR A 45 -3.80 -13.28 0.07
CA TYR A 45 -3.73 -11.93 -0.49
C TYR A 45 -4.06 -10.79 0.49
N GLU A 46 -4.40 -11.07 1.75
CA GLU A 46 -4.61 -9.99 2.73
C GLU A 46 -3.28 -9.30 3.07
N ASN A 47 -2.20 -10.07 3.18
CA ASN A 47 -0.89 -9.60 3.62
C ASN A 47 0.23 -9.86 2.59
N HIS A 48 -0.15 -10.25 1.37
CA HIS A 48 0.76 -10.50 0.26
C HIS A 48 0.19 -9.97 -1.05
N ASN A 49 1.06 -9.52 -1.95
CA ASN A 49 0.69 -8.92 -3.23
C ASN A 49 1.14 -9.85 -4.37
N PRO A 50 0.28 -10.13 -5.37
CA PRO A 50 0.60 -11.01 -6.50
C PRO A 50 1.51 -10.33 -7.54
N VAL A 51 2.74 -9.96 -7.15
CA VAL A 51 3.68 -9.24 -8.00
C VAL A 51 4.62 -10.21 -8.71
N LEU A 52 4.62 -10.19 -10.04
CA LEU A 52 5.51 -10.99 -10.88
C LEU A 52 6.17 -10.11 -11.95
N ASP A 53 7.50 -9.96 -11.90
CA ASP A 53 8.26 -9.09 -12.81
C ASP A 53 8.49 -9.68 -14.20
N SER A 54 8.43 -11.01 -14.35
CA SER A 54 8.72 -11.70 -15.61
C SER A 54 7.82 -12.93 -15.73
N ILE A 55 6.78 -12.81 -16.55
CA ILE A 55 5.76 -13.86 -16.71
C ILE A 55 5.91 -14.62 -18.02
N GLU A 56 6.66 -14.06 -18.98
CA GLU A 56 6.94 -14.63 -20.29
C GLU A 56 7.64 -16.00 -20.17
N ASP A 57 8.55 -16.12 -19.22
CA ASP A 57 9.29 -17.35 -18.95
C ASP A 57 8.44 -18.42 -18.25
N LEU A 58 7.27 -18.06 -17.73
CA LEU A 58 6.38 -18.96 -17.01
C LEU A 58 5.42 -19.72 -17.93
N LEU A 59 5.30 -19.30 -19.20
CA LEU A 59 4.29 -19.79 -20.14
C LEU A 59 4.56 -21.20 -20.69
N GLN A 60 5.77 -21.73 -20.52
CA GLN A 60 6.23 -22.94 -21.22
C GLN A 60 6.30 -24.21 -20.37
N THR A 61 5.92 -24.18 -19.09
CA THR A 61 6.09 -25.33 -18.20
C THR A 61 4.74 -25.86 -17.72
N PRO A 62 4.23 -26.96 -18.30
CA PRO A 62 3.14 -27.70 -17.69
C PRO A 62 3.68 -28.35 -16.41
N GLU A 63 3.17 -27.90 -15.27
CA GLU A 63 3.45 -28.45 -13.96
C GLU A 63 2.13 -28.97 -13.39
N ASN A 64 2.15 -30.16 -12.78
CA ASN A 64 0.95 -30.68 -12.13
C ASN A 64 0.80 -29.96 -10.79
N ILE A 65 0.07 -28.84 -10.80
CA ILE A 65 -0.08 -27.95 -9.66
C ILE A 65 -1.35 -28.33 -8.89
N VAL A 66 -1.18 -28.72 -7.64
CA VAL A 66 -2.29 -29.03 -6.73
C VAL A 66 -2.78 -27.74 -6.10
N TYR A 67 -4.05 -27.38 -6.34
CA TYR A 67 -4.65 -26.13 -5.86
C TYR A 67 -4.55 -25.96 -4.34
N ASP A 68 -4.82 -27.02 -3.57
CA ASP A 68 -4.81 -27.01 -2.11
C ASP A 68 -3.44 -26.64 -1.51
N GLU A 69 -2.35 -26.81 -2.26
CA GLU A 69 -1.01 -26.45 -1.81
C GLU A 69 -0.72 -24.94 -1.96
N LEU A 70 -1.34 -24.28 -2.95
CA LEU A 70 -1.07 -22.89 -3.33
C LEU A 70 -1.42 -21.88 -2.23
N PHE A 71 -2.47 -22.17 -1.47
CA PHE A 71 -3.02 -21.32 -0.42
C PHE A 71 -3.07 -22.05 0.93
N SER A 72 -2.18 -23.03 1.12
CA SER A 72 -2.10 -23.83 2.33
C SER A 72 -1.68 -23.00 3.56
N ASP A 73 -1.96 -23.53 4.76
CA ASP A 73 -1.53 -22.91 6.03
C ASP A 73 -0.01 -22.70 6.10
N GLU A 74 0.77 -23.54 5.42
CA GLU A 74 2.22 -23.37 5.30
C GLU A 74 2.55 -22.08 4.55
N MET A 75 1.90 -21.81 3.42
CA MET A 75 2.10 -20.57 2.67
C MET A 75 1.68 -19.34 3.46
N ILE A 76 0.61 -19.45 4.25
CA ILE A 76 0.17 -18.37 5.16
C ILE A 76 1.20 -18.14 6.28
N SER A 77 1.76 -19.21 6.85
CA SER A 77 2.85 -19.11 7.85
C SER A 77 4.05 -18.36 7.27
N LEU A 78 4.47 -18.69 6.04
CA LEU A 78 5.57 -18.02 5.38
C LEU A 78 5.34 -16.51 5.20
N ILE A 79 4.11 -16.08 4.91
CA ILE A 79 3.76 -14.65 4.85
C ILE A 79 3.94 -13.99 6.22
N HIS A 80 3.45 -14.62 7.28
CA HIS A 80 3.58 -14.09 8.65
C HIS A 80 5.05 -14.03 9.10
N GLU A 81 5.82 -15.07 8.80
CA GLU A 81 7.26 -15.13 9.06
C GLU A 81 8.00 -14.03 8.30
N LYS A 82 7.69 -13.83 7.01
CA LYS A 82 8.26 -12.75 6.20
C LYS A 82 7.96 -11.38 6.82
N ASN A 83 6.70 -11.11 7.16
CA ASN A 83 6.29 -9.84 7.76
C ASN A 83 6.95 -9.61 9.14
N GLY A 84 7.08 -10.67 9.95
CA GLY A 84 7.78 -10.64 11.23
C GLY A 84 9.27 -10.30 11.04
N ALA A 85 9.94 -10.99 10.12
CA ALA A 85 11.34 -10.75 9.79
C ALA A 85 11.59 -9.33 9.26
N GLU A 86 10.68 -8.78 8.44
CA GLU A 86 10.75 -7.38 7.98
C GLU A 86 10.65 -6.38 9.13
N SER A 87 9.70 -6.59 10.05
CA SER A 87 9.52 -5.75 11.23
C SER A 87 10.72 -5.80 12.18
N ASP A 88 11.25 -7.00 12.41
CA ASP A 88 12.44 -7.22 13.23
C ASP A 88 13.67 -6.57 12.59
N LEU A 89 13.84 -6.70 11.27
CA LEU A 89 14.94 -6.08 10.54
C LEU A 89 14.85 -4.54 10.61
N PHE A 90 13.66 -3.96 10.44
CA PHE A 90 13.43 -2.53 10.62
C PHE A 90 13.84 -2.08 12.03
N THR A 91 13.37 -2.79 13.06
CA THR A 91 13.66 -2.49 14.46
C THR A 91 15.16 -2.60 14.77
N LEU A 92 15.82 -3.65 14.28
CA LEU A 92 17.27 -3.84 14.44
C LEU A 92 18.08 -2.72 13.77
N ASN A 93 17.65 -2.27 12.58
CA ASN A 93 18.27 -1.13 11.90
C ASN A 93 18.15 0.15 12.71
N GLN A 94 16.99 0.42 13.33
CA GLN A 94 16.80 1.58 14.19
C GLN A 94 17.67 1.53 15.45
N ILE A 95 17.76 0.36 16.10
CA ILE A 95 18.63 0.15 17.26
C ILE A 95 20.11 0.33 16.86
N ALA A 96 20.50 -0.19 15.71
CA ALA A 96 21.85 -0.10 15.17
C ALA A 96 22.26 1.33 14.79
N ALA A 97 21.32 2.12 14.27
CA ALA A 97 21.52 3.54 13.93
C ALA A 97 21.65 4.41 15.19
N ASN A 98 20.89 4.10 16.24
CA ASN A 98 20.82 4.90 17.47
C ASN A 98 21.09 4.07 18.76
N PRO A 99 22.29 3.48 18.92
CA PRO A 99 22.58 2.52 19.98
C PRO A 99 22.63 3.14 21.40
N LYS A 100 22.48 4.47 21.52
CA LYS A 100 22.42 5.17 22.81
C LYS A 100 20.99 5.23 23.38
N ILE A 101 19.96 5.09 22.54
CA ILE A 101 18.55 5.17 22.95
C ILE A 101 18.15 3.90 23.69
N VAL A 102 18.55 2.75 23.16
CA VAL A 102 18.31 1.43 23.75
C VAL A 102 19.65 0.88 24.22
N LYS A 103 19.76 0.38 25.47
CA LYS A 103 21.01 -0.23 25.98
C LYS A 103 21.11 -1.71 25.65
N THR A 104 20.00 -2.41 25.77
CA THR A 104 19.86 -3.86 25.54
C THR A 104 18.49 -4.16 24.96
N PHE A 105 18.40 -5.22 24.16
CA PHE A 105 17.14 -5.72 23.60
C PHE A 105 17.12 -7.25 23.67
N LYS A 106 15.94 -7.86 23.60
CA LYS A 106 15.79 -9.31 23.53
C LYS A 106 15.44 -9.72 22.11
N TYR A 107 16.05 -10.80 21.63
CA TYR A 107 15.75 -11.42 20.35
C TYR A 107 15.82 -12.94 20.52
N ASN A 108 14.78 -13.67 20.11
CA ASN A 108 14.65 -15.13 20.30
C ASN A 108 15.04 -15.61 21.70
N GLY A 109 14.51 -14.93 22.73
CA GLY A 109 14.76 -15.24 24.14
C GLY A 109 16.16 -14.83 24.67
N THR A 110 17.09 -14.44 23.80
CA THR A 110 18.45 -14.05 24.18
C THR A 110 18.56 -12.54 24.35
N LEU A 111 19.26 -12.11 25.41
CA LEU A 111 19.50 -10.69 25.69
C LEU A 111 20.77 -10.20 24.96
N TYR A 112 20.63 -9.16 24.15
CA TYR A 112 21.71 -8.55 23.39
C TYR A 112 21.99 -7.12 23.87
N LYS A 113 23.25 -6.67 23.73
CA LYS A 113 23.60 -5.25 23.83
C LYS A 113 23.30 -4.57 22.48
N SER A 114 22.80 -3.35 22.48
CA SER A 114 22.41 -2.64 21.24
C SER A 114 23.55 -2.48 20.23
N LYS A 115 24.79 -2.33 20.71
CA LYS A 115 25.98 -2.31 19.86
C LYS A 115 26.18 -3.59 19.03
N ASN A 116 25.58 -4.70 19.44
CA ASN A 116 25.63 -5.99 18.74
C ASN A 116 24.43 -6.20 17.80
N ALA A 117 23.47 -5.26 17.71
CA ALA A 117 22.31 -5.39 16.82
C ALA A 117 22.74 -5.62 15.36
N LYS A 118 23.80 -4.92 14.92
CA LYS A 118 24.39 -5.08 13.58
C LYS A 118 24.84 -6.50 13.25
N ASN A 119 25.11 -7.34 14.25
CA ASN A 119 25.55 -8.72 14.03
C ASN A 119 24.40 -9.65 13.67
N LEU A 120 23.16 -9.30 14.05
CA LEU A 120 21.96 -10.09 13.76
C LEU A 120 21.39 -9.78 12.38
N ILE A 121 21.59 -8.55 11.89
CA ILE A 121 21.06 -8.05 10.61
C ILE A 121 21.39 -8.99 9.44
N PRO A 122 22.65 -9.43 9.19
CA PRO A 122 22.95 -10.26 8.03
C PRO A 122 22.26 -11.63 8.03
N ALA A 123 22.08 -12.24 9.20
CA ALA A 123 21.40 -13.53 9.32
C ALA A 123 19.91 -13.38 9.01
N LEU A 124 19.26 -12.37 9.63
CA LEU A 124 17.84 -12.09 9.40
C LEU A 124 17.57 -11.61 7.96
N SER A 125 18.47 -10.85 7.36
CA SER A 125 18.35 -10.48 5.94
C SER A 125 18.42 -11.68 5.00
N ARG A 126 19.22 -12.70 5.33
CA ARG A 126 19.28 -13.95 4.55
C ARG A 126 17.98 -14.74 4.70
N GLU A 127 17.53 -14.93 5.93
CA GLU A 127 16.24 -15.58 6.24
C GLU A 127 15.08 -14.90 5.51
N LEU A 128 15.00 -13.57 5.57
CA LEU A 128 14.01 -12.79 4.83
C LEU A 128 14.08 -13.03 3.32
N ASN A 129 15.29 -13.11 2.76
CA ASN A 129 15.45 -13.38 1.33
C ASN A 129 14.99 -14.78 0.95
N ASP A 130 15.28 -15.78 1.78
CA ASP A 130 14.84 -17.17 1.57
C ASP A 130 13.31 -17.28 1.64
N LEU A 131 12.67 -16.58 2.58
CA LEU A 131 11.21 -16.45 2.68
C LEU A 131 10.62 -15.77 1.43
N LYS A 132 11.21 -14.66 0.97
CA LYS A 132 10.78 -13.96 -0.25
C LYS A 132 10.89 -14.84 -1.49
N ASN A 133 11.97 -15.61 -1.63
CA ASN A 133 12.14 -16.52 -2.76
C ASN A 133 11.12 -17.66 -2.74
N SER A 134 10.80 -18.18 -1.56
CA SER A 134 9.80 -19.24 -1.39
C SER A 134 8.40 -18.74 -1.78
N LEU A 135 8.02 -17.55 -1.33
CA LEU A 135 6.76 -16.90 -1.70
C LEU A 135 6.71 -16.57 -3.20
N ALA A 136 7.79 -16.03 -3.77
CA ALA A 136 7.86 -15.76 -5.21
C ALA A 136 7.70 -17.03 -6.05
N THR A 137 8.29 -18.14 -5.59
CA THR A 137 8.09 -19.45 -6.22
C THR A 137 6.63 -19.89 -6.16
N ASN A 138 5.96 -19.68 -5.02
CA ASN A 138 4.52 -19.95 -4.90
C ASN A 138 3.68 -19.06 -5.81
N ASP A 139 3.99 -17.77 -5.90
CA ASP A 139 3.29 -16.83 -6.80
C ASP A 139 3.42 -17.24 -8.27
N MET A 140 4.59 -17.73 -8.68
CA MET A 140 4.79 -18.31 -10.01
C MET A 140 3.90 -19.54 -10.24
N LYS A 141 3.77 -20.42 -9.23
CA LYS A 141 2.86 -21.58 -9.30
C LYS A 141 1.40 -21.13 -9.38
N ILE A 142 0.99 -20.15 -8.59
CA ILE A 142 -0.36 -19.58 -8.63
C ILE A 142 -0.67 -19.05 -10.03
N PHE A 143 0.24 -18.25 -10.62
CA PHE A 143 0.08 -17.77 -11.99
C PHE A 143 -0.07 -18.93 -12.99
N ARG A 144 0.83 -19.92 -12.94
CA ARG A 144 0.79 -21.09 -13.84
C ARG A 144 -0.49 -21.89 -13.70
N TYR A 145 -0.99 -22.06 -12.48
CA TYR A 145 -2.25 -22.74 -12.23
C TYR A 145 -3.39 -22.05 -12.96
N TYR A 146 -3.63 -20.77 -12.69
CA TYR A 146 -4.69 -20.00 -13.34
C TYR A 146 -4.51 -19.87 -14.85
N TYR A 147 -3.26 -19.74 -15.31
CA TYR A 147 -2.95 -19.70 -16.74
C TYR A 147 -3.27 -21.03 -17.44
N SER A 148 -3.09 -22.18 -16.76
CA SER A 148 -3.31 -23.50 -17.36
C SER A 148 -4.79 -23.87 -17.51
N ILE A 149 -5.65 -23.38 -16.60
CA ILE A 149 -7.09 -23.62 -16.63
C ILE A 149 -7.87 -22.54 -17.42
N ALA A 150 -7.25 -21.40 -17.71
CA ALA A 150 -7.88 -20.33 -18.49
C ALA A 150 -8.00 -20.67 -19.99
N ASP A 151 -9.04 -20.14 -20.64
CA ASP A 151 -9.15 -20.13 -22.10
C ASP A 151 -8.15 -19.13 -22.74
N ASP A 152 -8.03 -19.14 -24.08
CA ASP A 152 -7.04 -18.31 -24.77
C ASP A 152 -7.26 -16.80 -24.58
N VAL A 153 -8.51 -16.35 -24.40
CA VAL A 153 -8.84 -14.93 -24.17
C VAL A 153 -8.52 -14.54 -22.72
N ASP A 154 -8.88 -15.39 -21.77
CA ASP A 154 -8.64 -15.17 -20.34
C ASP A 154 -7.14 -15.30 -20.01
N LYS A 155 -6.36 -16.13 -20.72
CA LYS A 155 -4.89 -16.19 -20.63
C LYS A 155 -4.22 -14.87 -20.94
N GLU A 156 -4.58 -14.25 -22.07
CA GLU A 156 -4.01 -12.96 -22.47
C GLU A 156 -4.45 -11.85 -21.50
N THR A 157 -5.69 -11.91 -21.02
CA THR A 157 -6.20 -10.97 -20.01
C THR A 157 -5.46 -11.12 -18.67
N LEU A 158 -5.22 -12.35 -18.21
CA LEU A 158 -4.48 -12.65 -16.99
C LEU A 158 -3.07 -12.08 -17.07
N LYS A 159 -2.38 -12.37 -18.19
CA LYS A 159 -1.03 -11.88 -18.48
C LYS A 159 -0.95 -10.37 -18.37
N ASN A 160 -1.84 -9.66 -19.06
CA ASN A 160 -1.86 -8.20 -19.07
C ASN A 160 -2.15 -7.60 -17.69
N LYS A 161 -3.02 -8.25 -16.89
CA LYS A 161 -3.28 -7.82 -15.50
C LYS A 161 -2.05 -7.97 -14.60
N TYR A 162 -1.32 -9.08 -14.69
CA TYR A 162 -0.08 -9.25 -13.92
C TYR A 162 1.00 -8.23 -14.30
N LEU A 163 1.25 -8.01 -15.59
CA LEU A 163 2.24 -7.03 -16.06
C LEU A 163 1.90 -5.61 -15.59
N LYS A 164 0.62 -5.24 -15.68
CA LYS A 164 0.14 -3.93 -15.25
C LYS A 164 0.26 -3.78 -13.73
N PHE A 165 -0.11 -4.79 -12.95
CA PHE A 165 0.02 -4.74 -11.49
C PHE A 165 1.49 -4.67 -11.05
N ALA A 166 2.39 -5.42 -11.68
CA ALA A 166 3.83 -5.31 -11.43
C ALA A 166 4.39 -3.90 -11.75
N SER A 167 3.88 -3.25 -12.81
CA SER A 167 4.25 -1.86 -13.12
C SER A 167 3.74 -0.88 -12.07
N ILE A 168 2.49 -1.04 -11.64
CA ILE A 168 1.86 -0.25 -10.56
C ILE A 168 2.67 -0.39 -9.25
N ASP A 169 3.05 -1.60 -8.89
CA ASP A 169 3.80 -1.92 -7.68
C ASP A 169 5.20 -1.30 -7.66
N ARG A 170 5.93 -1.42 -8.77
CA ARG A 170 7.25 -0.79 -8.93
C ARG A 170 7.21 0.72 -8.79
N GLU A 171 6.15 1.35 -9.31
CA GLU A 171 5.98 2.80 -9.28
C GLU A 171 5.43 3.32 -7.94
N TYR A 172 4.72 2.48 -7.18
CA TYR A 172 4.05 2.85 -5.94
C TYR A 172 5.00 3.53 -4.95
N ASP A 173 6.12 2.88 -4.65
CA ASP A 173 7.13 3.41 -3.73
C ASP A 173 7.70 4.75 -4.20
N THR A 174 7.83 4.95 -5.51
CA THR A 174 8.34 6.21 -6.07
C THR A 174 7.39 7.36 -5.74
N PHE A 175 6.09 7.15 -5.99
CA PHE A 175 5.06 8.16 -5.76
C PHE A 175 4.76 8.39 -4.28
N GLU A 176 4.79 7.33 -3.47
CA GLU A 176 4.61 7.42 -2.02
C GLU A 176 5.80 8.11 -1.32
N ASN A 177 7.02 7.85 -1.80
CA ASN A 177 8.21 8.54 -1.29
C ASN A 177 8.20 10.03 -1.65
N ALA A 178 7.71 10.39 -2.84
CA ALA A 178 7.61 11.79 -3.26
C ALA A 178 6.72 12.60 -2.30
N ILE A 179 5.55 12.07 -1.92
CA ILE A 179 4.66 12.74 -0.97
C ILE A 179 5.23 12.71 0.46
N SER A 180 5.83 11.59 0.89
CA SER A 180 6.46 11.45 2.21
C SER A 180 7.62 12.43 2.42
N GLN A 181 8.37 12.76 1.37
CA GLN A 181 9.44 13.77 1.40
C GLN A 181 8.91 15.21 1.29
N PHE A 182 7.71 15.40 0.76
CA PHE A 182 7.09 16.72 0.60
C PHE A 182 6.35 17.17 1.88
N ILE A 183 5.59 16.29 2.52
CA ILE A 183 4.79 16.59 3.74
C ILE A 183 5.58 17.32 4.84
N PRO A 184 6.81 16.90 5.22
CA PRO A 184 7.57 17.57 6.28
C PRO A 184 7.83 19.06 6.00
N ARG A 185 7.84 19.46 4.73
CA ARG A 185 8.09 20.85 4.30
C ARG A 185 6.90 21.76 4.52
N LEU A 186 5.72 21.21 4.84
CA LEU A 186 4.51 21.96 5.15
C LEU A 186 4.29 22.14 6.65
N GLN A 187 5.03 21.43 7.51
CA GLN A 187 4.83 21.44 8.96
C GLN A 187 4.91 22.83 9.58
N PHE A 188 5.71 23.74 9.00
CA PHE A 188 5.83 25.12 9.49
C PHE A 188 4.51 25.91 9.41
N MET A 189 3.57 25.51 8.54
CA MET A 189 2.25 26.14 8.42
C MET A 189 1.31 25.73 9.56
N LEU A 190 1.62 24.65 10.29
CA LEU A 190 0.81 24.11 11.37
C LEU A 190 1.22 24.66 12.75
N VAL A 191 2.29 25.44 12.82
CA VAL A 191 2.86 25.98 14.05
C VAL A 191 3.03 27.49 13.98
N THR A 192 3.04 28.14 15.14
CA THR A 192 3.34 29.57 15.22
C THR A 192 4.84 29.80 15.16
N LEU A 193 5.29 30.57 14.16
CA LEU A 193 6.70 30.90 13.95
C LEU A 193 6.88 32.40 13.72
N PRO A 194 8.08 32.96 14.00
CA PRO A 194 8.43 34.30 13.57
C PRO A 194 8.33 34.47 12.05
N VAL A 195 7.88 35.65 11.61
CA VAL A 195 7.67 35.97 10.18
C VAL A 195 8.90 35.67 9.32
N ASP A 196 10.10 35.98 9.81
CA ASP A 196 11.34 35.74 9.06
C ASP A 196 11.64 34.24 8.88
N GLU A 197 11.30 33.40 9.85
CA GLU A 197 11.42 31.94 9.73
C GLU A 197 10.39 31.39 8.74
N ILE A 198 9.14 31.89 8.78
CA ILE A 198 8.09 31.52 7.80
C ILE A 198 8.56 31.81 6.38
N ARG A 199 9.15 32.99 6.14
CA ARG A 199 9.68 33.38 4.82
C ARG A 199 10.79 32.45 4.33
N LYS A 200 11.70 32.01 5.22
CA LYS A 200 12.76 31.03 4.90
C LYS A 200 12.19 29.64 4.56
N HIS A 201 11.25 29.15 5.37
CA HIS A 201 10.59 27.86 5.12
C HIS A 201 9.79 27.88 3.81
N ARG A 202 9.03 28.96 3.56
CA ARG A 202 8.31 29.18 2.30
C ARG A 202 9.24 29.15 1.09
N TYR A 203 10.38 29.85 1.15
CA TYR A 203 11.36 29.82 0.05
C TYR A 203 11.83 28.40 -0.26
N THR A 204 12.14 27.63 0.79
CA THR A 204 12.50 26.21 0.64
C THR A 204 11.34 25.39 0.08
N LEU A 205 10.11 25.58 0.56
CA LEU A 205 8.93 24.89 0.06
C LEU A 205 8.76 25.09 -1.45
N LEU A 206 8.75 26.34 -1.92
CA LEU A 206 8.55 26.65 -3.35
C LEU A 206 9.63 26.05 -4.25
N LYS A 207 10.88 25.97 -3.76
CA LYS A 207 11.97 25.31 -4.48
C LYS A 207 11.71 23.80 -4.65
N ASN A 208 11.09 23.16 -3.65
CA ASN A 208 10.85 21.71 -3.65
C ASN A 208 9.46 21.33 -4.18
N GLU A 209 8.53 22.28 -4.26
CA GLU A 209 7.25 22.08 -4.93
C GLU A 209 7.42 21.83 -6.42
N LYS A 210 8.37 22.49 -7.08
CA LYS A 210 8.66 22.28 -8.51
C LYS A 210 8.97 20.82 -8.86
N PRO A 211 9.98 20.15 -8.25
CA PRO A 211 10.25 18.74 -8.55
C PRO A 211 9.11 17.82 -8.09
N PHE A 212 8.38 18.18 -7.02
CA PHE A 212 7.19 17.43 -6.60
C PHE A 212 6.09 17.47 -7.66
N LYS A 213 5.77 18.65 -8.21
CA LYS A 213 4.82 18.82 -9.30
C LYS A 213 5.20 18.04 -10.56
N GLU A 214 6.49 17.94 -10.86
CA GLU A 214 6.97 17.13 -11.97
C GLU A 214 6.72 15.63 -11.73
N THR A 215 6.98 15.15 -10.51
CA THR A 215 6.71 13.75 -10.15
C THR A 215 5.21 13.44 -10.20
N VAL A 216 4.38 14.37 -9.70
CA VAL A 216 2.91 14.26 -9.76
C VAL A 216 2.39 14.33 -11.21
N ARG A 217 3.08 15.05 -12.11
CA ARG A 217 2.77 15.05 -13.54
C ARG A 217 3.06 13.69 -14.16
N GLN A 218 4.23 13.11 -13.89
CA GLN A 218 4.57 11.76 -14.33
C GLN A 218 3.53 10.73 -13.85
N PHE A 219 3.06 10.87 -12.61
CA PHE A 219 1.98 10.05 -12.06
C PHE A 219 0.69 10.07 -12.90
N ILE A 220 0.30 11.19 -13.49
CA ILE A 220 -0.96 11.28 -14.27
C ILE A 220 -0.78 11.06 -15.78
N GLU A 221 0.41 11.29 -16.33
CA GLU A 221 0.64 11.31 -17.79
C GLU A 221 1.35 10.05 -18.32
N GLU A 222 2.30 9.52 -17.55
CA GLU A 222 3.29 8.52 -18.02
C GLU A 222 3.26 7.22 -17.22
N SER A 223 2.62 7.21 -16.05
CA SER A 223 2.61 6.07 -15.13
C SER A 223 1.66 4.95 -15.54
N ALA A 224 1.83 3.79 -14.91
CA ALA A 224 0.86 2.70 -14.97
C ALA A 224 -0.51 3.10 -14.36
N TYR A 225 -0.57 4.12 -13.50
CA TYR A 225 -1.81 4.56 -12.85
C TYR A 225 -2.71 5.38 -13.78
N LYS A 226 -2.19 5.95 -14.87
CA LYS A 226 -2.91 6.85 -15.78
C LYS A 226 -4.33 6.37 -16.09
N ASP A 227 -4.49 5.12 -16.50
CA ASP A 227 -5.77 4.56 -16.95
C ASP A 227 -6.73 4.21 -15.79
N LEU A 228 -6.25 4.25 -14.55
CA LEU A 228 -7.01 3.99 -13.33
C LEU A 228 -7.59 5.26 -12.71
N LEU A 229 -7.14 6.43 -13.15
CA LEU A 229 -7.59 7.71 -12.62
C LEU A 229 -8.92 8.13 -13.23
N THR A 230 -9.88 8.50 -12.37
CA THR A 230 -11.13 9.14 -12.78
C THR A 230 -10.86 10.53 -13.35
N LEU A 231 -11.84 11.08 -14.08
CA LEU A 231 -11.76 12.45 -14.59
C LEU A 231 -11.57 13.47 -13.46
N GLU A 232 -12.33 13.29 -12.36
CA GLU A 232 -12.25 14.14 -11.17
C GLU A 232 -10.85 14.10 -10.52
N ASN A 233 -10.25 12.91 -10.38
CA ASN A 233 -8.88 12.76 -9.85
C ASN A 233 -7.88 13.53 -10.72
N ARG A 234 -8.01 13.41 -12.05
CA ARG A 234 -7.13 14.09 -13.00
C ARG A 234 -7.29 15.61 -12.93
N GLU A 235 -8.52 16.11 -12.81
CA GLU A 235 -8.78 17.55 -12.67
C GLU A 235 -8.19 18.09 -11.36
N LEU A 236 -8.40 17.40 -10.23
CA LEU A 236 -7.82 17.77 -8.94
C LEU A 236 -6.30 17.88 -9.02
N ILE A 237 -5.65 16.87 -9.61
CA ILE A 237 -4.20 16.83 -9.73
C ILE A 237 -3.68 17.91 -10.68
N ASN A 238 -4.33 18.09 -11.84
CA ASN A 238 -3.97 19.14 -12.79
C ASN A 238 -4.11 20.54 -12.21
N ASN A 239 -5.16 20.80 -11.43
CA ASN A 239 -5.35 22.08 -10.74
C ASN A 239 -4.17 22.39 -9.81
N PHE A 240 -3.65 21.38 -9.10
CA PHE A 240 -2.43 21.56 -8.30
C PHE A 240 -1.19 21.78 -9.17
N ILE A 241 -0.96 20.96 -10.21
CA ILE A 241 0.21 21.10 -11.11
C ILE A 241 0.28 22.51 -11.72
N GLN A 242 -0.87 23.06 -12.12
CA GLN A 242 -0.98 24.37 -12.77
C GLN A 242 -1.00 25.55 -11.79
N SER A 243 -1.13 25.29 -10.49
CA SER A 243 -1.18 26.38 -9.50
C SER A 243 0.19 27.06 -9.34
N GLU A 244 0.16 28.35 -8.98
CA GLU A 244 1.35 29.09 -8.56
C GLU A 244 1.13 29.67 -7.15
N TYR A 245 0.97 28.79 -6.18
CA TYR A 245 0.69 29.18 -4.80
C TYR A 245 1.85 29.97 -4.18
N ILE A 246 1.51 30.99 -3.41
CA ILE A 246 2.42 31.89 -2.71
C ILE A 246 2.44 31.52 -1.22
N TYR A 247 1.35 30.97 -0.68
CA TYR A 247 1.07 30.50 0.69
C TYR A 247 1.16 31.55 1.80
N PHE A 248 2.08 32.50 1.71
CA PHE A 248 2.31 33.52 2.72
C PHE A 248 2.74 34.84 2.07
N ASN A 249 1.98 35.91 2.35
CA ASN A 249 2.22 37.25 1.84
C ASN A 249 1.68 38.30 2.82
N ASN A 250 2.25 39.52 2.83
CA ASN A 250 1.85 40.60 3.75
C ASN A 250 1.74 40.16 5.22
N ASP A 251 2.73 39.36 5.65
CA ASP A 251 2.85 38.80 7.01
C ASP A 251 1.66 37.94 7.46
N ARG A 252 0.94 37.34 6.49
CA ARG A 252 -0.21 36.47 6.74
C ARG A 252 -0.20 35.27 5.80
N TYR A 253 -0.71 34.14 6.29
CA TYR A 253 -0.99 32.99 5.43
C TYR A 253 -2.17 33.26 4.52
N ILE A 254 -2.07 32.81 3.27
CA ILE A 254 -3.18 32.81 2.31
C ILE A 254 -3.95 31.51 2.55
N GLN A 255 -4.92 31.57 3.47
CA GLN A 255 -5.60 30.38 3.99
C GLN A 255 -6.14 29.46 2.89
N LYS A 256 -6.72 30.03 1.82
CA LYS A 256 -7.22 29.27 0.67
C LYS A 256 -6.16 28.38 0.02
N GLU A 257 -4.93 28.86 -0.09
CA GLU A 257 -3.83 28.11 -0.72
C GLU A 257 -3.25 27.06 0.23
N VAL A 258 -3.19 27.38 1.52
CA VAL A 258 -2.79 26.44 2.58
C VAL A 258 -3.79 25.28 2.67
N ASP A 259 -5.09 25.57 2.69
CA ASP A 259 -6.13 24.54 2.70
C ASP A 259 -6.10 23.69 1.43
N ALA A 260 -5.86 24.32 0.27
CA ALA A 260 -5.78 23.62 -1.00
C ALA A 260 -4.63 22.61 -1.05
N ILE A 261 -3.44 22.96 -0.53
CA ILE A 261 -2.30 22.02 -0.54
C ILE A 261 -2.50 20.84 0.41
N PHE A 262 -3.07 21.07 1.60
CA PHE A 262 -3.37 19.98 2.53
C PHE A 262 -4.47 19.06 2.00
N THR A 263 -5.50 19.63 1.37
CA THR A 263 -6.55 18.85 0.69
C THR A 263 -5.93 18.01 -0.42
N PHE A 264 -5.13 18.62 -1.30
CA PHE A 264 -4.44 17.91 -2.38
C PHE A 264 -3.61 16.74 -1.88
N ILE A 265 -2.85 16.90 -0.79
CA ILE A 265 -2.01 15.83 -0.22
C ILE A 265 -2.84 14.64 0.23
N ASN A 266 -3.94 14.90 0.97
CA ASN A 266 -4.80 13.84 1.47
C ASN A 266 -5.49 13.10 0.30
N GLU A 267 -5.96 13.84 -0.69
CA GLU A 267 -6.61 13.26 -1.87
C GLU A 267 -5.62 12.49 -2.74
N TYR A 268 -4.42 13.04 -3.00
CA TYR A 268 -3.38 12.34 -3.74
C TYR A 268 -3.01 11.00 -3.09
N HIS A 269 -2.79 10.99 -1.77
CA HIS A 269 -2.50 9.76 -1.04
C HIS A 269 -3.68 8.78 -1.16
N THR A 270 -4.91 9.26 -0.98
CA THR A 270 -6.11 8.41 -1.13
C THR A 270 -6.21 7.82 -2.53
N ILE A 271 -5.98 8.62 -3.57
CA ILE A 271 -6.01 8.19 -4.98
C ILE A 271 -4.95 7.12 -5.25
N LEU A 272 -3.70 7.32 -4.80
CA LEU A 272 -2.61 6.39 -5.00
C LEU A 272 -2.91 5.02 -4.36
N HIS A 273 -3.26 5.03 -3.07
CA HIS A 273 -3.59 3.82 -2.31
C HIS A 273 -4.83 3.10 -2.84
N LYS A 274 -5.86 3.86 -3.22
CA LYS A 274 -7.09 3.32 -3.79
C LYS A 274 -6.84 2.68 -5.15
N ALA A 275 -6.14 3.36 -6.06
CA ALA A 275 -5.85 2.80 -7.38
C ALA A 275 -5.02 1.51 -7.30
N TYR A 276 -4.04 1.46 -6.38
CA TYR A 276 -3.26 0.25 -6.12
C TYR A 276 -4.16 -0.91 -5.63
N THR A 277 -4.98 -0.65 -4.61
CA THR A 277 -5.85 -1.66 -3.98
C THR A 277 -6.94 -2.14 -4.94
N ASP A 278 -7.63 -1.22 -5.62
CA ASP A 278 -8.67 -1.54 -6.59
C ASP A 278 -8.11 -2.39 -7.74
N TYR A 279 -6.87 -2.15 -8.19
CA TYR A 279 -6.27 -2.97 -9.24
C TYR A 279 -5.87 -4.36 -8.75
N LYS A 280 -5.33 -4.46 -7.52
CA LYS A 280 -5.08 -5.75 -6.86
C LYS A 280 -6.37 -6.56 -6.78
N GLU A 281 -7.47 -5.95 -6.34
CA GLU A 281 -8.80 -6.56 -6.29
C GLU A 281 -9.24 -7.08 -7.67
N GLN A 282 -9.13 -6.25 -8.71
CA GLN A 282 -9.48 -6.63 -10.07
C GLN A 282 -8.65 -7.79 -10.64
N LEU A 283 -7.42 -8.00 -10.18
CA LEU A 283 -6.60 -9.14 -10.55
C LEU A 283 -7.08 -10.41 -9.84
N ILE A 284 -7.31 -10.31 -8.52
CA ILE A 284 -7.74 -11.45 -7.71
C ILE A 284 -9.16 -11.90 -8.10
N ASP A 285 -10.08 -10.96 -8.30
CA ASP A 285 -11.44 -11.26 -8.79
C ASP A 285 -11.43 -11.96 -10.14
N PHE A 286 -10.46 -11.63 -10.98
CA PHE A 286 -10.28 -12.27 -12.28
C PHE A 286 -9.79 -13.72 -12.12
N GLN A 287 -8.90 -14.01 -11.18
CA GLN A 287 -8.52 -15.39 -10.84
C GLN A 287 -9.73 -16.21 -10.35
N VAL A 288 -10.58 -15.61 -9.49
CA VAL A 288 -11.83 -16.26 -9.03
C VAL A 288 -12.79 -16.52 -10.19
N LYS A 289 -12.88 -15.59 -11.15
CA LYS A 289 -13.69 -15.79 -12.37
C LYS A 289 -13.20 -17.01 -13.15
N ILE A 290 -11.90 -17.12 -13.39
CA ILE A 290 -11.30 -18.26 -14.11
C ILE A 290 -11.66 -19.57 -13.40
N MET A 291 -11.52 -19.64 -12.07
CA MET A 291 -11.84 -20.84 -11.28
C MET A 291 -13.29 -21.31 -11.40
N LYS A 292 -14.24 -20.41 -11.65
CA LYS A 292 -15.69 -20.72 -11.73
C LYS A 292 -16.15 -21.17 -13.12
N VAL A 293 -15.26 -21.14 -14.11
CA VAL A 293 -15.57 -21.54 -15.49
C VAL A 293 -15.30 -23.04 -15.72
N ASP A 294 -14.61 -23.71 -14.79
CA ASP A 294 -14.54 -25.18 -14.64
C ASP A 294 -15.68 -25.74 -13.77
#